data_AF-A0A3N4K725-F1
#
_entry.id   AF-A0A3N4K725-F1
#
_cell.length_a   1.000
_cell.length_b   1.000
_cell.length_c   1.000
_cell.angle_alpha   90.00
_cell.angle_beta   90.00
_cell.angle_gamma   90.00
#
_symmetry.space_group_name_H-M   'P 1'
#
loop_
_entity.id
_entity.type
_entity.pdbx_description
1 polymer ?
#
loop_
_entity_poly.entity_id
_entity_poly.type
_entity_poly.pdbx_seq_one_letter_code
_entity_poly.pdbx_strand_id
1 'polypeptide(L)'
;MTTTTTTTNMASTDNFPKSLYYVYVRLARPAELPNLNCGRYLLTCASRYHAEDFFRANQKRLGLARISPQMWTYNVGGEMGLHSVLKDESLPFETKEPIIMSWLQNGDIRIAWPLAAPLAGREWISGHAYYVRNIRQPEVYWYLPRAGREVVPSRERKTRFVMTAVEAVGEGPLYLVRSDRVRMTTQGVGGEQVVLRRGAVAGMGGQV
;
A
#
# COMPACT_ATOMS: atom_id res chain seq x y z
N MET A 1 -36.72 32.62 -3.39
CA MET A 1 -35.74 31.89 -4.24
C MET A 1 -35.25 30.71 -3.43
N THR A 2 -35.63 29.49 -3.83
CA THR A 2 -35.47 28.27 -3.03
C THR A 2 -34.35 27.44 -3.65
N THR A 3 -33.21 27.36 -2.99
CA THR A 3 -32.02 26.66 -3.49
C THR A 3 -32.19 25.17 -3.20
N THR A 4 -32.26 24.35 -4.25
CA THR A 4 -32.38 22.89 -4.16
C THR A 4 -30.98 22.29 -4.22
N THR A 5 -30.55 21.61 -3.15
CA THR A 5 -29.26 20.91 -3.07
C THR A 5 -29.45 19.46 -3.49
N THR A 6 -28.98 19.10 -4.69
CA THR A 6 -29.00 17.72 -5.18
C THR A 6 -27.74 16.98 -4.70
N THR A 7 -27.92 16.05 -3.75
CA THR A 7 -26.86 15.14 -3.29
C THR A 7 -26.83 13.90 -4.19
N THR A 8 -25.91 13.86 -5.15
CA THR A 8 -25.68 12.66 -5.97
C THR A 8 -24.69 11.75 -5.24
N ASN A 9 -25.20 10.69 -4.61
CA ASN A 9 -24.38 9.59 -4.12
C ASN A 9 -23.85 8.78 -5.30
N MET A 10 -22.64 9.08 -5.77
CA MET A 10 -21.90 8.18 -6.65
C MET A 10 -21.24 7.08 -5.80
N ALA A 11 -21.99 6.01 -5.56
CA ALA A 11 -21.42 4.72 -5.24
C ALA A 11 -20.57 4.27 -6.43
N SER A 12 -19.26 4.51 -6.33
CA SER A 12 -18.26 3.98 -7.26
C SER A 12 -18.20 2.46 -7.08
N THR A 13 -18.96 1.71 -7.86
CA THR A 13 -18.74 0.27 -8.05
C THR A 13 -17.44 0.08 -8.82
N ASP A 14 -16.35 -0.10 -8.07
CA ASP A 14 -15.01 -0.44 -8.57
C ASP A 14 -15.06 -1.79 -9.34
N ASN A 15 -15.30 -1.73 -10.65
CA ASN A 15 -15.09 -2.83 -11.60
C ASN A 15 -13.62 -2.87 -12.07
N PHE A 16 -12.67 -2.88 -11.14
CA PHE A 16 -11.33 -3.35 -11.46
C PHE A 16 -11.39 -4.89 -11.51
N PRO A 17 -10.68 -5.57 -12.45
CA PRO A 17 -10.49 -7.00 -12.32
C PRO A 17 -9.87 -7.23 -10.94
N LYS A 18 -10.60 -7.92 -10.07
CA LYS A 18 -10.18 -8.26 -8.71
C LYS A 18 -9.05 -9.28 -8.81
N SER A 19 -7.87 -8.84 -9.26
CA SER A 19 -6.68 -9.67 -9.26
C SER A 19 -6.28 -9.87 -7.80
N LEU A 20 -6.20 -11.13 -7.38
CA LEU A 20 -5.70 -11.50 -6.07
C LEU A 20 -4.32 -10.86 -5.84
N TYR A 21 -4.09 -10.41 -4.61
CA TYR A 21 -2.81 -9.88 -4.17
C TYR A 21 -2.14 -10.90 -3.27
N TYR A 22 -0.93 -11.30 -3.62
CA TYR A 22 -0.18 -12.32 -2.88
C TYR A 22 0.92 -11.68 -2.05
N VAL A 23 1.03 -12.14 -0.81
CA VAL A 23 2.09 -11.74 0.13
C VAL A 23 2.73 -12.98 0.71
N TYR A 24 4.04 -13.10 0.57
CA TYR A 24 4.81 -14.08 1.31
C TYR A 24 5.14 -13.53 2.69
N VAL A 25 4.90 -14.35 3.70
CA VAL A 25 5.17 -14.01 5.09
C VAL A 25 6.03 -15.12 5.69
N ARG A 26 7.12 -14.75 6.36
CA ARG A 26 7.96 -15.72 7.07
C ARG A 26 8.22 -15.29 8.51
N LEU A 27 8.39 -16.27 9.40
CA LEU A 27 8.91 -16.01 10.73
C LEU A 27 10.34 -15.43 10.61
N ALA A 28 10.58 -14.30 11.25
CA ALA A 28 11.91 -13.72 11.39
C ALA A 28 12.76 -14.72 12.18
N ARG A 29 13.78 -15.27 11.53
CA ARG A 29 14.60 -16.33 12.11
C ARG A 29 15.37 -15.79 13.31
N PRO A 30 15.22 -16.35 14.52
CA PRO A 30 16.12 -16.06 15.62
C PRO A 30 17.52 -16.56 15.26
N ALA A 31 18.56 -15.75 15.52
CA ALA A 31 19.94 -16.12 15.22
C ALA A 31 20.38 -17.44 15.90
N GLU A 32 19.76 -17.75 17.03
CA GLU A 32 20.07 -18.89 17.90
C GLU A 32 19.52 -20.24 17.42
N LEU A 33 18.59 -20.25 16.45
CA LEU A 33 17.92 -21.47 15.98
C LEU A 33 17.98 -21.61 14.45
N PRO A 34 19.16 -21.87 13.87
CA PRO A 34 19.37 -21.89 12.42
C PRO A 34 18.59 -22.99 11.69
N ASN A 35 18.26 -24.08 12.38
CA ASN A 35 17.60 -25.26 11.82
C ASN A 35 16.09 -25.31 12.08
N LEU A 36 15.51 -24.29 12.72
CA LEU A 36 14.07 -24.26 12.94
C LEU A 36 13.37 -24.08 11.58
N ASN A 37 12.42 -24.98 11.28
CA ASN A 37 11.50 -24.78 10.17
C ASN A 37 10.70 -23.52 10.48
N CYS A 38 11.14 -22.38 9.93
CA CYS A 38 10.52 -21.10 10.20
C CYS A 38 9.20 -21.08 9.44
N GLY A 39 8.07 -20.89 10.11
CA GLY A 39 6.77 -20.82 9.47
C GLY A 39 6.79 -19.88 8.26
N ARG A 40 6.52 -20.42 7.07
CA ARG A 40 6.41 -19.70 5.79
C ARG A 40 4.98 -19.81 5.32
N TYR A 41 4.38 -18.69 4.97
CA TYR A 41 2.98 -18.58 4.61
C TYR A 41 2.82 -17.76 3.34
N LEU A 42 1.81 -18.11 2.57
CA LEU A 42 1.28 -17.27 1.51
C LEU A 42 -0.05 -16.70 1.98
N LEU A 43 -0.16 -15.38 2.03
CA LEU A 43 -1.45 -14.71 2.15
C LEU A 43 -1.96 -14.40 0.76
N THR A 44 -3.15 -14.92 0.45
CA THR A 44 -3.94 -14.60 -0.73
C THR A 44 -4.99 -13.59 -0.30
N CYS A 45 -4.78 -12.33 -0.66
CA CYS A 45 -5.63 -11.22 -0.30
C CYS A 45 -6.55 -10.86 -1.48
N ALA A 46 -7.81 -10.49 -1.18
CA ALA A 46 -8.76 -10.06 -2.21
C ALA A 46 -8.30 -8.81 -3.00
N SER A 47 -7.42 -7.99 -2.40
CA SER A 47 -6.74 -6.89 -3.07
C SER A 47 -5.48 -6.47 -2.30
N ARG A 48 -4.67 -5.61 -2.91
CA ARG A 48 -3.55 -4.96 -2.20
C ARG A 48 -4.03 -4.18 -0.98
N TYR A 49 -5.20 -3.55 -1.05
CA TYR A 49 -5.72 -2.73 0.05
C TYR A 49 -5.99 -3.57 1.29
N HIS A 50 -6.64 -4.73 1.14
CA HIS A 50 -6.87 -5.64 2.26
C HIS A 50 -5.56 -6.15 2.88
N ALA A 51 -4.53 -6.39 2.06
CA ALA A 51 -3.21 -6.76 2.57
C ALA A 51 -2.58 -5.63 3.40
N GLU A 52 -2.63 -4.39 2.91
CA GLU A 52 -2.11 -3.21 3.61
C GLU A 52 -2.85 -2.96 4.94
N ASP A 53 -4.18 -3.08 4.94
CA ASP A 53 -5.02 -2.91 6.14
C ASP A 53 -4.71 -3.98 7.20
N PHE A 54 -4.61 -5.25 6.79
CA PHE A 54 -4.20 -6.34 7.68
C PHE A 54 -2.79 -6.15 8.23
N PHE A 55 -1.85 -5.72 7.39
CA PHE A 55 -0.48 -5.42 7.83
C PHE A 55 -0.49 -4.36 8.93
N ARG A 56 -1.19 -3.25 8.72
CA ARG A 56 -1.26 -2.15 9.70
C ARG A 56 -1.93 -2.59 11.00
N ALA A 57 -3.09 -3.25 10.91
CA ALA A 57 -3.84 -3.72 12.08
C ALA A 57 -3.02 -4.68 12.95
N ASN A 58 -2.15 -5.50 12.34
CA ASN A 58 -1.39 -6.52 13.05
C ASN A 58 0.09 -6.18 13.24
N GLN A 59 0.52 -4.97 12.87
CA GLN A 59 1.95 -4.62 12.87
C GLN A 59 2.58 -4.77 14.24
N LYS A 60 1.99 -4.16 15.27
CA LYS A 60 2.48 -4.25 16.65
C LYS A 60 2.27 -5.64 17.23
N ARG A 61 1.13 -6.26 16.93
CA ARG A 61 0.71 -7.53 17.50
C ARG A 61 1.60 -8.71 17.08
N LEU A 62 1.98 -8.74 15.80
CA LEU A 62 2.82 -9.80 15.22
C LEU A 62 4.30 -9.40 15.12
N GLY A 63 4.61 -8.14 15.41
CA GLY A 63 5.89 -7.53 15.06
C GLY A 63 6.17 -7.64 13.56
N LEU A 64 5.18 -7.28 12.74
CA LEU A 64 5.34 -7.33 11.28
C LEU A 64 6.36 -6.28 10.83
N ALA A 65 7.26 -6.71 9.97
CA ALA A 65 8.16 -5.85 9.22
C ALA A 65 8.02 -6.12 7.73
N ARG A 66 8.12 -5.07 6.92
CA ARG A 66 7.94 -5.13 5.46
C ARG A 66 9.32 -5.12 4.79
N ILE A 67 9.65 -6.18 4.06
CA ILE A 67 10.86 -6.24 3.20
C ILE A 67 10.52 -5.67 1.83
N SER A 68 9.35 -6.01 1.30
CA SER A 68 8.80 -5.47 0.05
C SER A 68 7.26 -5.45 0.13
N PRO A 69 6.55 -4.86 -0.86
CA PRO A 69 5.09 -4.91 -0.89
C PRO A 69 4.50 -6.32 -0.78
N GLN A 70 5.21 -7.34 -1.28
CA GLN A 70 4.76 -8.74 -1.32
C GLN A 70 5.59 -9.67 -0.43
N MET A 71 6.51 -9.15 0.39
CA MET A 71 7.37 -9.95 1.27
C MET A 71 7.44 -9.32 2.67
N TRP A 72 6.88 -10.00 3.65
CA TRP A 72 6.86 -9.56 5.05
C TRP A 72 7.54 -10.57 5.97
N THR A 73 7.91 -10.10 7.15
CA THR A 73 8.38 -10.93 8.26
C THR A 73 7.58 -10.63 9.51
N TYR A 74 7.45 -11.59 10.41
CA TYR A 74 6.86 -11.41 11.74
C TYR A 74 7.75 -12.07 12.79
N ASN A 75 7.72 -11.65 14.05
CA ASN A 75 8.61 -12.18 15.09
C ASN A 75 7.91 -12.51 16.42
N VAL A 76 6.60 -12.33 16.51
CA VAL A 76 5.79 -12.67 17.71
C VAL A 76 4.96 -13.93 17.46
N GLY A 77 4.83 -14.79 18.49
CA GLY A 77 3.94 -15.95 18.48
C GLY A 77 4.52 -17.24 17.88
N GLY A 78 5.82 -17.26 17.55
CA GLY A 78 6.48 -18.43 16.96
C GLY A 78 5.88 -18.82 15.61
N GLU A 79 6.03 -20.08 15.19
CA GLU A 79 5.49 -20.56 13.90
C GLU A 79 3.97 -20.32 13.78
N MET A 80 3.22 -20.47 14.87
CA MET A 80 1.76 -20.36 14.84
C MET A 80 1.24 -18.93 14.98
N GLY A 81 2.10 -17.93 15.17
CA GLY A 81 1.68 -16.55 15.46
C GLY A 81 0.70 -15.98 14.43
N LEU A 82 1.03 -16.12 13.14
CA LEU A 82 0.19 -15.63 12.05
C LEU A 82 -1.16 -16.38 11.97
N HIS A 83 -1.13 -17.70 12.19
CA HIS A 83 -2.32 -18.54 12.20
C HIS A 83 -3.27 -18.18 13.35
N SER A 84 -2.72 -17.95 14.56
CA SER A 84 -3.49 -17.56 15.73
C SER A 84 -4.18 -16.21 15.53
N VAL A 85 -3.54 -15.27 14.83
CA VAL A 85 -4.15 -13.96 14.51
C VAL A 85 -5.34 -14.11 13.58
N LEU A 86 -5.24 -14.92 12.52
CA LEU A 86 -6.38 -15.11 11.60
C LEU A 86 -7.57 -15.82 12.25
N LYS A 87 -7.32 -16.61 13.30
CA LYS A 87 -8.36 -17.25 14.11
C LYS A 87 -8.92 -16.37 15.22
N ASP A 88 -8.33 -15.20 15.47
CA ASP A 88 -8.79 -14.34 16.54
C ASP A 88 -10.15 -13.70 16.20
N GLU A 89 -11.14 -13.97 17.04
CA GLU A 89 -12.50 -13.44 16.95
C GLU A 89 -12.57 -11.94 17.28
N SER A 90 -11.61 -11.40 18.03
CA SER A 90 -11.55 -9.98 18.38
C SER A 90 -11.12 -9.07 17.23
N LEU A 91 -10.56 -9.62 16.15
CA LEU A 91 -10.24 -8.84 14.96
C LEU A 91 -11.50 -8.52 14.15
N PRO A 92 -11.65 -7.27 13.66
CA PRO A 92 -12.76 -6.91 12.79
C PRO A 92 -12.87 -7.87 11.61
N PHE A 93 -14.08 -8.32 11.32
CA PHE A 93 -14.37 -9.30 10.29
C PHE A 93 -13.78 -8.89 8.93
N GLU A 94 -13.92 -7.60 8.60
CA GLU A 94 -13.46 -6.97 7.36
C GLU A 94 -11.94 -7.01 7.19
N THR A 95 -11.19 -7.19 8.29
CA THR A 95 -9.72 -7.23 8.27
C THR A 95 -9.20 -8.63 7.93
N LYS A 96 -9.95 -9.69 8.26
CA LYS A 96 -9.50 -11.10 8.13
C LYS A 96 -10.23 -11.88 7.04
N GLU A 97 -11.51 -11.63 6.81
CA GLU A 97 -12.31 -12.32 5.80
C GLU A 97 -11.69 -12.26 4.39
N PRO A 98 -11.11 -11.12 3.93
CA PRO A 98 -10.56 -11.03 2.59
C PRO A 98 -9.19 -11.72 2.42
N ILE A 99 -8.75 -12.49 3.42
CA ILE A 99 -7.40 -13.09 3.49
C ILE A 99 -7.50 -14.59 3.68
N ILE A 100 -6.97 -15.33 2.72
CA ILE A 100 -6.76 -16.77 2.80
C ILE A 100 -5.28 -17.01 3.07
N MET A 101 -4.95 -17.81 4.08
CA MET A 101 -3.57 -18.18 4.39
C MET A 101 -3.30 -19.63 3.97
N SER A 102 -2.24 -19.81 3.19
CA SER A 102 -1.70 -21.13 2.85
C SER A 102 -0.37 -21.34 3.55
N TRP A 103 -0.18 -22.51 4.15
CA TRP A 103 1.09 -22.88 4.77
C TRP A 103 2.06 -23.42 3.71
N LEU A 104 3.25 -22.85 3.64
CA LEU A 104 4.33 -23.23 2.72
C LEU A 104 5.35 -24.12 3.47
N GLN A 105 4.92 -25.31 3.86
CA GLN A 105 5.74 -26.23 4.65
C GLN A 105 6.89 -26.81 3.81
N ASN A 106 8.06 -26.99 4.43
CA ASN A 106 9.31 -27.44 3.79
C ASN A 106 9.42 -28.97 3.62
N GLY A 107 8.36 -29.73 3.89
CA GLY A 107 8.44 -31.19 4.00
C GLY A 107 8.57 -31.91 2.66
N ASP A 108 8.05 -31.32 1.58
CA ASP A 108 8.05 -31.95 0.27
C ASP A 108 8.48 -30.92 -0.79
N ILE A 109 9.73 -31.06 -1.22
CA ILE A 109 10.43 -30.25 -2.25
C ILE A 109 9.72 -30.21 -3.62
N ARG A 110 8.59 -30.89 -3.75
CA ARG A 110 7.81 -31.05 -4.98
C ARG A 110 6.74 -29.97 -5.19
N ILE A 111 6.41 -29.19 -4.14
CA ILE A 111 5.42 -28.11 -4.27
C ILE A 111 6.14 -26.85 -4.76
N ALA A 112 6.01 -26.58 -6.06
CA ALA A 112 6.42 -25.31 -6.63
C ALA A 112 5.67 -24.17 -5.92
N TRP A 113 6.44 -23.20 -5.42
CA TRP A 113 5.90 -22.03 -4.76
C TRP A 113 5.14 -21.24 -5.83
N PRO A 114 3.87 -20.85 -5.61
CA PRO A 114 3.18 -20.01 -6.58
C PRO A 114 3.93 -18.68 -6.60
N LEU A 115 4.80 -18.46 -7.59
CA LEU A 115 5.58 -17.23 -7.76
C LEU A 115 4.63 -16.12 -8.19
N ALA A 116 4.23 -15.29 -7.24
CA ALA A 116 3.45 -14.10 -7.56
C ALA A 116 4.31 -13.22 -8.48
N ALA A 117 3.79 -12.88 -9.65
CA ALA A 117 4.45 -11.91 -10.52
C ALA A 117 4.73 -10.65 -9.68
N PRO A 118 5.97 -10.14 -9.67
CA PRO A 118 6.28 -8.91 -8.96
C PRO A 118 5.34 -7.83 -9.48
N LEU A 119 4.43 -7.35 -8.64
CA LEU A 119 3.59 -6.24 -9.03
C LEU A 119 4.53 -5.05 -9.19
N ALA A 120 4.69 -4.62 -10.44
CA ALA A 120 5.63 -3.59 -10.84
C ALA A 120 5.30 -2.26 -10.17
N GLY A 121 5.82 -2.07 -8.96
CA GLY A 121 5.87 -0.83 -8.22
C GLY A 121 7.32 -0.49 -7.92
N ARG A 122 8.20 -0.46 -8.94
CA ARG A 122 9.56 0.07 -8.83
C ARG A 122 9.54 1.59 -8.62
N GLU A 123 8.99 2.07 -7.50
CA GLU A 123 9.03 3.50 -7.15
C GLU A 123 9.16 3.75 -5.64
N TRP A 124 9.34 2.71 -4.82
CA TRP A 124 9.84 2.91 -3.46
C TRP A 124 11.34 3.21 -3.53
N ILE A 125 11.68 4.47 -3.80
CA ILE A 125 13.04 4.95 -3.59
C ILE A 125 13.14 5.24 -2.10
N SER A 126 14.16 4.69 -1.46
CA SER A 126 14.45 4.83 -0.02
C SER A 126 14.12 6.23 0.52
N GLY A 127 13.40 6.32 1.64
CA GLY A 127 13.25 7.58 2.39
C GLY A 127 12.00 8.42 2.07
N HIS A 128 10.84 7.79 1.88
CA HIS A 128 9.53 8.48 1.72
C HIS A 128 9.39 9.39 0.49
N ALA A 129 10.30 9.29 -0.48
CA ALA A 129 10.27 10.06 -1.71
C ALA A 129 9.85 9.19 -2.91
N TYR A 130 8.88 9.66 -3.68
CA TYR A 130 8.23 8.90 -4.75
C TYR A 130 8.19 9.71 -6.05
N TYR A 131 8.30 9.01 -7.17
CA TYR A 131 7.80 9.51 -8.44
C TYR A 131 6.34 9.06 -8.57
N VAL A 132 5.44 9.98 -8.90
CA VAL A 132 4.01 9.66 -9.08
C VAL A 132 3.73 9.55 -10.58
N ARG A 133 3.00 8.51 -10.99
CA ARG A 133 2.67 8.24 -12.39
C ARG A 133 1.21 7.86 -12.58
N ASN A 134 0.73 7.98 -13.82
CA ASN A 134 -0.59 7.52 -14.20
C ASN A 134 -0.63 5.98 -14.28
N ILE A 135 -1.60 5.34 -13.64
CA ILE A 135 -1.75 3.89 -13.63
C ILE A 135 -2.09 3.33 -15.03
N ARG A 136 -2.89 4.07 -15.81
CA ARG A 136 -3.33 3.68 -17.17
C ARG A 136 -2.31 4.02 -18.25
N GLN A 137 -1.42 4.96 -17.98
CA GLN A 137 -0.32 5.38 -18.88
C GLN A 137 0.99 5.41 -18.08
N PRO A 138 1.63 4.25 -17.85
CA PRO A 138 2.78 4.12 -16.94
C PRO A 138 4.01 4.97 -17.30
N GLU A 139 4.06 5.49 -18.53
CA GLU A 139 5.07 6.39 -19.06
C GLU A 139 4.83 7.88 -18.74
N VAL A 140 3.65 8.22 -18.18
CA VAL A 140 3.28 9.60 -17.81
C VAL A 140 3.45 9.80 -16.31
N TYR A 141 4.34 10.73 -15.95
CA TYR A 141 4.67 11.11 -14.57
C TYR A 141 4.09 12.46 -14.20
N TRP A 142 3.90 12.67 -12.90
CA TRP A 142 3.63 13.99 -12.33
C TRP A 142 4.93 14.78 -12.24
N TYR A 143 4.86 16.02 -12.71
CA TYR A 143 5.96 16.96 -12.76
C TYR A 143 5.51 18.32 -12.25
N LEU A 144 6.30 18.93 -11.36
CA LEU A 144 6.16 20.32 -10.95
C LEU A 144 7.22 21.15 -11.66
N PRO A 145 6.85 22.00 -12.64
CA PRO A 145 7.77 22.92 -13.28
C PRO A 145 8.38 23.89 -12.26
N ARG A 146 9.65 24.26 -12.40
CA ARG A 146 10.38 25.13 -11.44
C ARG A 146 9.73 26.51 -11.20
N ALA A 147 8.97 27.01 -12.17
CA ALA A 147 8.23 28.26 -12.09
C ALA A 147 6.70 28.06 -12.01
N GLY A 148 6.25 26.80 -11.97
CA GLY A 148 4.83 26.44 -11.99
C GLY A 148 4.32 26.21 -10.58
N ARG A 149 3.08 26.65 -10.30
CA ARG A 149 2.38 26.35 -9.05
C ARG A 149 1.54 25.07 -9.11
N GLU A 150 1.53 24.42 -10.28
CA GLU A 150 0.64 23.30 -10.58
C GLU A 150 1.43 22.08 -11.03
N VAL A 151 0.99 20.92 -10.57
CA VAL A 151 1.52 19.62 -10.98
C VAL A 151 0.89 19.24 -12.31
N VAL A 152 1.72 19.00 -13.31
CA VAL A 152 1.29 18.64 -14.67
C VAL A 152 1.76 17.22 -15.05
N PRO A 153 1.02 16.50 -15.91
CA PRO A 153 1.50 15.25 -16.49
C PRO A 153 2.64 15.51 -17.49
N SER A 154 3.68 14.68 -17.46
CA SER A 154 4.81 14.75 -18.40
C SER A 154 5.34 13.35 -18.73
N ARG A 155 5.73 13.13 -19.98
CA ARG A 155 6.42 11.91 -20.44
C ARG A 155 7.95 12.04 -20.37
N GLU A 156 8.45 13.26 -20.25
CA GLU A 156 9.88 13.59 -20.37
C GLU A 156 10.50 13.98 -19.02
N ARG A 157 9.69 14.49 -18.09
CA ARG A 157 10.14 15.01 -16.80
C ARG A 157 9.34 14.38 -15.67
N LYS A 158 9.98 14.31 -14.49
CA LYS A 158 9.37 13.77 -13.27
C LYS A 158 9.91 14.49 -12.04
N THR A 159 9.04 14.72 -11.06
CA THR A 159 9.40 15.35 -9.78
C THR A 159 9.37 14.31 -8.66
N ARG A 160 10.35 14.37 -7.75
CA ARG A 160 10.32 13.56 -6.52
C ARG A 160 9.44 14.25 -5.49
N PHE A 161 8.45 13.52 -5.00
CA PHE A 161 7.54 13.97 -3.96
C PHE A 161 7.81 13.21 -2.67
N VAL A 162 8.05 13.92 -1.58
CA VAL A 162 8.03 13.36 -0.23
C VAL A 162 6.57 13.25 0.21
N MET A 163 6.14 12.06 0.60
CA MET A 163 4.80 11.80 1.10
C MET A 163 4.81 11.67 2.62
N THR A 164 3.98 12.45 3.30
CA THR A 164 3.78 12.37 4.75
C THR A 164 2.29 12.14 5.05
N ALA A 165 1.95 11.25 5.98
CA ALA A 165 0.57 11.17 6.45
C ALA A 165 0.22 12.43 7.24
N VAL A 166 -0.97 12.96 6.99
CA VAL A 166 -1.51 14.13 7.72
C VAL A 166 -1.77 13.79 9.18
N GLU A 167 -2.16 12.54 9.46
CA GLU A 167 -2.58 12.05 10.76
C GLU A 167 -1.65 10.92 11.23
N ALA A 168 -0.33 11.02 11.00
CA ALA A 168 0.60 9.97 11.40
C ALA A 168 0.55 9.73 12.92
N VAL A 169 -0.10 8.65 13.34
CA VAL A 169 -0.13 8.19 14.74
C VAL A 169 0.95 7.12 14.91
N GLY A 170 2.08 7.50 15.53
CA GLY A 170 3.08 6.56 16.06
C GLY A 170 4.50 6.73 15.55
N GLU A 171 5.45 6.19 16.31
CA GLU A 171 6.87 6.13 15.99
C GLU A 171 7.14 4.86 15.16
N GLY A 172 7.46 5.02 13.87
CA GLY A 172 7.82 3.90 12.99
C GLY A 172 7.76 4.26 11.50
N PRO A 173 8.26 3.38 10.62
CA PRO A 173 8.12 3.57 9.18
C PRO A 173 6.63 3.58 8.82
N LEU A 174 6.16 4.72 8.31
CA LEU A 174 4.78 4.91 7.91
C LEU A 174 4.47 4.10 6.65
N TYR A 175 3.63 3.08 6.78
CA TYR A 175 3.04 2.37 5.65
C TYR A 175 1.67 3.00 5.33
N LEU A 176 1.56 3.53 4.12
CA LEU A 176 0.36 4.22 3.65
C LEU A 176 -0.71 3.20 3.22
N VAL A 177 -1.92 3.34 3.77
CA VAL A 177 -3.11 2.56 3.38
C VAL A 177 -4.11 3.44 2.62
N ARG A 178 -5.14 2.83 2.01
CA ARG A 178 -6.10 3.54 1.12
C ARG A 178 -6.82 4.71 1.80
N SER A 179 -7.12 4.55 3.09
CA SER A 179 -7.82 5.57 3.87
C SER A 179 -6.92 6.72 4.34
N ASP A 180 -5.60 6.61 4.14
CA ASP A 180 -4.68 7.63 4.62
C ASP A 180 -4.80 8.92 3.81
N ARG A 181 -4.86 10.01 4.55
CA ARG A 181 -4.66 11.35 3.98
C ARG A 181 -3.18 11.63 3.95
N VAL A 182 -2.66 11.94 2.78
CA VAL A 182 -1.25 12.28 2.58
C VAL A 182 -1.07 13.73 2.18
N ARG A 183 0.00 14.34 2.68
CA ARG A 183 0.55 15.59 2.18
C ARG A 183 1.75 15.26 1.29
N MET A 184 1.82 15.91 0.14
CA MET A 184 2.93 15.78 -0.79
C MET A 184 3.74 17.07 -0.79
N THR A 185 5.05 16.95 -0.64
CA THR A 185 6.00 18.06 -0.76
C THR A 185 7.09 17.70 -1.76
N THR A 186 7.70 18.67 -2.43
CA THR A 186 8.81 18.39 -3.35
C THR A 186 10.14 18.28 -2.61
N GLN A 187 11.01 17.37 -3.07
CA GLN A 187 12.35 17.22 -2.51
C GLN A 187 13.31 18.20 -3.23
N GLY A 188 13.51 19.42 -2.71
CA GLY A 188 14.44 20.41 -3.30
C GLY A 188 14.34 21.84 -2.74
N VAL A 189 15.26 22.73 -3.16
CA VAL A 189 15.30 24.16 -2.79
C VAL A 189 14.06 24.86 -3.36
N GLY A 190 13.17 25.26 -2.46
CA GLY A 190 11.83 25.78 -2.78
C GLY A 190 10.75 24.77 -2.43
N GLY A 191 10.67 24.38 -1.14
CA GLY A 191 9.70 23.43 -0.57
C GLY A 191 8.24 23.88 -0.72
N GLU A 192 7.80 24.03 -1.95
CA GLU A 192 6.42 24.29 -2.32
C GLU A 192 5.59 23.09 -1.92
N GLN A 193 4.65 23.34 -1.01
CA GLN A 193 3.68 22.38 -0.55
C GLN A 193 2.48 22.43 -1.50
N VAL A 194 2.17 21.30 -2.14
CA VAL A 194 0.94 21.20 -2.94
C VAL A 194 -0.09 20.44 -2.12
N VAL A 195 -1.13 21.15 -1.69
CA VAL A 195 -2.30 20.54 -1.02
C VAL A 195 -3.28 20.10 -2.10
N LEU A 196 -3.29 18.80 -2.41
CA LEU A 196 -4.30 18.23 -3.31
C LEU A 196 -5.61 18.10 -2.55
N ARG A 197 -6.58 18.96 -2.85
CA ARG A 197 -7.97 18.81 -2.39
C ARG A 197 -8.70 17.86 -3.32
N ARG A 198 -9.35 16.85 -2.75
CA ARG A 198 -10.26 15.96 -3.49
C ARG A 198 -11.45 16.79 -3.98
N GLY A 199 -11.55 17.03 -5.30
CA GLY A 199 -12.74 17.63 -5.93
C GLY A 199 -12.56 18.99 -6.64
N ALA A 200 -11.35 19.48 -6.90
CA ALA A 200 -11.21 20.64 -7.79
C ALA A 200 -11.37 20.20 -9.25
N VAL A 201 -12.61 20.24 -9.74
CA VAL A 201 -12.93 20.22 -11.17
C VAL A 201 -12.42 21.55 -11.74
N ALA A 202 -11.27 21.55 -12.42
CA ALA A 202 -10.89 22.67 -13.26
C ALA A 202 -11.80 22.62 -14.50
N GLY A 203 -12.78 23.51 -14.53
CA GLY A 203 -13.70 23.66 -15.64
C GLY A 203 -12.96 23.91 -16.95
N MET A 204 -13.27 23.09 -17.94
CA MET A 204 -13.12 23.46 -19.33
C MET A 204 -14.20 24.51 -19.68
N GLY A 205 -13.80 25.54 -20.43
CA GLY A 205 -14.68 26.47 -21.12
C GLY A 205 -14.23 27.92 -20.90
N GLY A 206 -13.85 28.71 -21.90
CA GLY A 206 -13.81 28.51 -23.34
C GLY A 206 -13.21 29.77 -23.97
N GLN A 207 -12.66 29.63 -25.19
CA GLN A 207 -12.27 30.73 -26.06
C GLN A 207 -13.47 31.64 -26.35
N VAL A 208 -13.27 32.97 -26.38
CA VAL A 208 -12.99 33.78 -27.58
C VAL A 208 -12.03 34.89 -27.20
#